data_AF-A0A396HKQ4-F1
#
_entry.id   AF-A0A396HKQ4-F1
#
_cell.length_a   1.000
_cell.length_b   1.000
_cell.length_c   1.000
_cell.angle_alpha   90.00
_cell.angle_beta   90.00
_cell.angle_gamma   90.00
#
_symmetry.space_group_name_H-M   'P 1'
#
loop_
_entity.id
_entity.type
_entity.pdbx_description
1 polymer ?
#
loop_
_entity_poly.entity_id
_entity_poly.type
_entity_poly.pdbx_seq_one_letter_code
_entity_poly.pdbx_strand_id
1 'polypeptide(L)'
;MLPTPFKHSRCLQCEVLVLHYSSTNVRIEDCQIVSGDDCVAIKSGWNEYGIQFGMPSQHIIITRLKCVSPDSAMIALGSEMSGGIQDIRIEDLTAMNT
;
A
#
# COMPACT_ATOMS: atom_id res chain seq x y z
N MET A 1 4.43 23.89 9.87
CA MET A 1 5.08 22.56 9.78
C MET A 1 5.32 22.29 8.30
N LEU A 2 6.57 22.07 7.88
CA LEU A 2 6.87 21.73 6.49
C LEU A 2 6.44 20.27 6.25
N PRO A 3 5.82 19.93 5.09
CA PRO A 3 5.46 18.55 4.80
C PRO A 3 6.72 17.68 4.82
N THR A 4 6.65 16.55 5.51
CA THR A 4 7.73 15.56 5.52
C THR A 4 7.85 14.96 4.12
N PRO A 5 9.06 14.75 3.59
CA PRO A 5 9.24 14.25 2.24
C PRO A 5 8.68 12.84 2.12
N PHE A 6 7.89 12.58 1.07
CA PHE A 6 7.37 11.26 0.78
C PHE A 6 8.52 10.28 0.50
N LYS A 7 8.45 9.08 1.09
CA LYS A 7 9.24 7.93 0.62
C LYS A 7 8.76 7.62 -0.80
N HIS A 8 9.59 7.94 -1.79
CA HIS A 8 9.31 7.69 -3.21
C HIS A 8 9.83 6.32 -3.63
N SER A 9 8.92 5.46 -4.06
CA SER A 9 9.24 4.17 -4.65
C SER A 9 8.84 4.22 -6.13
N ARG A 10 9.76 4.63 -7.03
CA ARG A 10 9.57 4.40 -8.47
C ARG A 10 10.04 2.98 -8.76
N CYS A 11 9.16 1.99 -8.64
CA CYS A 11 9.54 0.61 -8.95
C CYS A 11 9.20 0.24 -10.40
N LEU A 12 10.24 -0.07 -11.19
CA LEU A 12 10.12 -0.48 -12.59
C LEU A 12 9.85 -1.99 -12.77
N GLN A 13 9.81 -2.77 -11.69
CA GLN A 13 9.34 -4.16 -11.62
C GLN A 13 9.52 -4.64 -10.18
N CYS A 14 8.46 -4.67 -9.37
CA CYS A 14 8.50 -5.25 -8.02
C CYS A 14 7.32 -6.19 -7.85
N GLU A 15 7.59 -7.47 -7.59
CA GLU A 15 6.64 -8.35 -6.92
C GLU A 15 6.35 -7.78 -5.53
N VAL A 16 5.06 -7.60 -5.23
CA VAL A 16 4.45 -7.33 -3.92
C VAL A 16 5.06 -6.17 -3.10
N LEU A 17 4.47 -4.98 -3.23
CA LEU A 17 4.75 -3.89 -2.28
C LEU A 17 3.85 -4.02 -1.05
N VAL A 18 4.34 -4.73 -0.03
CA VAL A 18 3.78 -4.65 1.32
C VAL A 18 4.34 -3.38 1.97
N LEU A 19 3.48 -2.38 2.22
CA LEU A 19 3.91 -1.26 3.06
C LEU A 19 4.12 -1.80 4.47
N HIS A 20 5.38 -1.81 4.90
CA HIS A 20 5.78 -2.31 6.21
C HIS A 20 4.93 -1.66 7.31
N TYR A 21 4.61 -2.44 8.35
CA TYR A 21 3.69 -2.07 9.42
C TYR A 21 3.86 -0.61 9.86
N SER A 22 2.80 0.18 9.72
CA SER A 22 2.71 1.59 10.15
C SER A 22 3.60 2.55 9.36
N SER A 23 3.36 2.61 8.05
CA SER A 23 4.07 3.52 7.14
C SER A 23 3.35 4.87 7.03
N THR A 24 4.12 5.97 7.02
CA THR A 24 3.61 7.32 6.79
C THR A 24 4.33 8.02 5.64
N ASN A 25 3.63 8.87 4.90
CA ASN A 25 4.12 9.62 3.73
C ASN A 25 4.72 8.71 2.66
N VAL A 26 3.90 7.83 2.09
CA VAL A 26 4.32 6.95 0.99
C VAL A 26 3.68 7.39 -0.31
N ARG A 27 4.47 7.40 -1.39
CA ARG A 27 3.97 7.62 -2.74
C ARG A 27 4.38 6.48 -3.65
N ILE A 28 3.37 5.81 -4.22
CA ILE A 28 3.51 4.77 -5.24
C ILE A 28 2.95 5.38 -6.52
N GLU A 29 3.80 5.55 -7.54
CA GLU A 29 3.34 6.08 -8.80
C GLU A 29 4.07 5.52 -10.02
N ASP A 30 3.38 5.51 -11.16
CA ASP A 30 3.93 5.11 -12.46
C ASP A 30 4.51 3.70 -12.46
N CYS A 31 3.84 2.77 -11.77
CA CYS A 31 4.28 1.41 -11.57
C CYS A 31 3.41 0.41 -12.36
N GLN A 32 4.03 -0.69 -12.78
CA GLN A 32 3.31 -1.88 -13.25
C GLN A 32 3.72 -3.07 -12.37
N ILE A 33 2.74 -3.71 -11.74
CA ILE A 33 2.94 -4.84 -10.84
C ILE A 33 2.24 -6.06 -11.43
N VAL A 34 2.94 -7.19 -11.43
CA VAL A 34 2.36 -8.51 -11.66
C VAL A 34 2.59 -9.28 -10.38
N SER A 35 1.51 -9.80 -9.81
CA SER A 35 1.55 -10.50 -8.53
C SER A 35 0.67 -11.75 -8.59
N GLY A 36 1.05 -12.81 -7.89
CA GLY A 36 0.16 -13.94 -7.62
C GLY A 36 -0.80 -13.69 -6.46
N ASP A 37 -0.59 -12.59 -5.73
CA ASP A 37 -1.40 -12.12 -4.60
C ASP A 37 -1.66 -10.62 -4.76
N ASP A 38 -1.92 -9.87 -3.69
CA ASP A 38 -2.18 -8.43 -3.77
C ASP A 38 -1.04 -7.67 -4.47
N CYS A 39 -1.35 -6.84 -5.46
CA CYS A 39 -0.32 -5.99 -6.09
C CYS A 39 0.24 -4.96 -5.08
N VAL A 40 -0.64 -4.37 -4.25
CA VAL A 40 -0.25 -3.51 -3.13
C VAL A 40 -1.07 -3.88 -1.90
N ALA A 41 -0.40 -4.24 -0.81
CA ALA A 41 -1.05 -4.50 0.47
C ALA A 41 -0.64 -3.44 1.50
N ILE A 42 -1.62 -2.70 2.02
CA ILE A 42 -1.44 -1.71 3.08
C ILE A 42 -1.80 -2.35 4.42
N LYS A 43 -0.80 -2.47 5.31
CA LYS A 43 -0.94 -3.11 6.63
C LYS A 43 -0.48 -2.16 7.74
N SER A 44 -0.93 -2.39 8.97
CA SER A 44 -0.60 -1.58 10.16
C SER A 44 -0.51 -2.38 11.46
N GLY A 45 -0.25 -3.68 11.36
CA GLY A 45 0.08 -4.54 12.49
C GLY A 45 -1.06 -5.48 12.84
N TRP A 46 -0.74 -6.52 13.60
CA TRP A 46 -1.65 -7.63 13.88
C TRP A 46 -2.01 -7.70 15.35
N ASN A 47 -3.30 -7.85 15.64
CA ASN A 47 -3.89 -8.05 16.96
C ASN A 47 -3.31 -7.13 18.04
N GLU A 48 -3.00 -7.67 19.23
CA GLU A 48 -2.53 -6.91 20.38
C GLU A 48 -1.23 -6.16 20.07
N TYR A 49 -0.34 -6.72 19.24
CA TYR A 49 0.87 -6.01 18.84
C TYR A 49 0.55 -4.76 18.02
N GLY A 50 -0.36 -4.86 17.06
CA GLY A 50 -0.80 -3.70 16.25
C GLY A 50 -1.54 -2.65 17.09
N ILE A 51 -2.41 -3.09 17.99
CA ILE A 51 -3.15 -2.22 18.91
C ILE A 51 -2.19 -1.50 19.88
N GLN A 52 -1.25 -2.23 20.48
CA GLN A 52 -0.26 -1.68 21.41
C GLN A 52 0.70 -0.72 20.72
N PHE A 53 1.12 -1.04 19.48
CA PHE A 53 1.97 -0.15 18.70
C PHE A 53 1.23 1.13 18.34
N GLY A 54 -0.08 1.06 18.09
CA GLY A 54 -0.98 2.21 18.02
C GLY A 54 -0.65 3.20 16.89
N MET A 55 0.12 2.76 15.88
CA MET A 55 0.51 3.60 14.76
C MET A 55 -0.21 3.16 13.48
N PRO A 56 -1.09 4.00 12.90
CA PRO A 56 -1.75 3.68 11.67
C PRO A 56 -0.81 3.81 10.47
N SER A 57 -1.13 3.11 9.39
CA SER A 57 -0.57 3.45 8.07
C SER A 57 -1.39 4.61 7.49
N GLN A 58 -0.71 5.72 7.15
CA GLN A 58 -1.37 6.97 6.76
C GLN A 58 -0.59 7.84 5.77
N HIS A 59 -1.25 8.84 5.17
CA HIS A 59 -0.64 9.72 4.16
C HIS A 59 -0.03 8.93 3.00
N ILE A 60 -0.81 8.00 2.43
CA ILE A 60 -0.36 7.13 1.35
C ILE A 60 -1.08 7.55 0.06
N ILE A 61 -0.31 7.79 -1.00
CA ILE A 61 -0.83 8.13 -2.33
C ILE A 61 -0.41 7.04 -3.31
N ILE A 62 -1.39 6.44 -3.98
CA ILE A 62 -1.19 5.46 -5.06
C ILE A 62 -1.81 6.03 -6.32
N THR A 63 -1.01 6.24 -7.38
CA THR A 63 -1.51 6.79 -8.63
C THR A 63 -0.82 6.22 -9.86
N ARG A 64 -1.50 6.15 -11.00
CA ARG A 64 -0.93 5.61 -12.26
C ARG A 64 -0.34 4.22 -12.07
N LEU A 65 -1.07 3.36 -11.37
CA LEU A 65 -0.66 1.98 -11.08
C LEU A 65 -1.38 1.02 -12.04
N LYS A 66 -0.61 0.16 -12.70
CA LYS A 66 -1.12 -0.98 -13.45
C LYS A 66 -0.88 -2.26 -12.65
N CYS A 67 -1.90 -3.09 -12.53
CA CYS A 67 -1.79 -4.36 -11.81
C CYS A 67 -2.32 -5.51 -12.66
N VAL A 68 -1.64 -6.65 -12.58
CA VAL A 68 -2.13 -7.97 -12.97
C VAL A 68 -2.02 -8.85 -11.73
N SER A 69 -3.15 -9.40 -11.26
CA SER A 69 -3.19 -10.27 -10.09
C SER A 69 -4.33 -11.28 -10.22
N PRO A 70 -4.12 -12.38 -10.96
CA PRO A 70 -5.20 -13.25 -11.44
C PRO A 70 -6.10 -13.85 -10.36
N ASP A 71 -5.57 -13.97 -9.14
CA ASP A 71 -6.20 -14.71 -8.04
C ASP A 71 -6.41 -13.84 -6.79
N SER A 72 -6.12 -12.54 -6.83
CA SER A 72 -6.16 -11.67 -5.64
C SER A 72 -6.51 -10.21 -5.99
N ALA A 73 -6.12 -9.22 -5.18
CA ALA A 73 -6.54 -7.83 -5.37
C ALA A 73 -5.47 -6.94 -6.01
N MET A 74 -5.91 -5.88 -6.67
CA MET A 74 -5.02 -4.80 -7.08
C MET A 74 -4.46 -4.04 -5.87
N ILE A 75 -5.34 -3.65 -4.95
CA ILE A 75 -4.96 -3.00 -3.70
C ILE A 75 -5.78 -3.64 -2.59
N ALA A 76 -5.10 -4.15 -1.58
CA ALA A 76 -5.70 -4.65 -0.35
C ALA A 76 -5.34 -3.76 0.83
N LEU A 77 -6.32 -3.57 1.71
CA LEU A 77 -6.15 -2.95 3.02
C LEU A 77 -6.26 -4.07 4.07
N GLY A 78 -5.14 -4.49 4.65
CA GLY A 78 -5.07 -5.55 5.65
C GLY A 78 -4.45 -6.87 5.14
N SER A 79 -4.77 -8.02 5.75
CA SER A 79 -5.71 -8.19 6.88
C SER A 79 -5.16 -7.65 8.22
N GLU A 80 -3.84 -7.48 8.35
CA GLU A 80 -3.16 -6.99 9.55
C GLU A 80 -3.29 -5.47 9.66
N MET A 81 -4.48 -5.00 10.07
CA MET A 81 -4.86 -3.59 10.14
C MET A 81 -5.08 -3.06 11.57
N SER A 82 -4.63 -3.78 12.60
CA SER A 82 -4.99 -3.52 13.99
C SER A 82 -4.45 -2.19 14.54
N GLY A 83 -3.40 -1.62 13.94
CA GLY A 83 -2.92 -0.26 14.24
C GLY A 83 -3.69 0.86 13.53
N GLY A 84 -4.63 0.52 12.64
CA GLY A 84 -5.47 1.45 11.87
C GLY A 84 -4.91 1.78 10.48
N ILE A 85 -5.81 2.15 9.55
CA ILE A 85 -5.47 2.63 8.21
C ILE A 85 -6.31 3.88 7.97
N GLN A 86 -5.67 5.00 7.63
CA GLN A 86 -6.36 6.27 7.44
C GLN A 86 -5.65 7.16 6.42
N ASP A 87 -6.35 8.12 5.83
CA ASP A 87 -5.79 9.07 4.85
C ASP A 87 -4.99 8.40 3.72
N ILE A 88 -5.70 7.55 2.98
CA ILE A 88 -5.18 6.85 1.79
C ILE A 88 -5.88 7.43 0.58
N ARG A 89 -5.10 7.92 -0.40
CA ARG A 89 -5.62 8.35 -1.70
C ARG A 89 -5.15 7.39 -2.79
N ILE A 90 -6.11 6.88 -3.54
CA ILE A 90 -5.89 5.95 -4.63
C ILE A 90 -6.64 6.47 -5.85
N GLU A 91 -5.94 6.74 -6.94
CA GLU A 91 -6.55 7.27 -8.17
C GLU A 91 -5.79 6.85 -9.42
N ASP A 92 -6.46 6.84 -10.57
CA ASP A 92 -5.83 6.51 -11.87
C ASP A 92 -5.14 5.13 -11.85
N LEU A 93 -5.96 4.07 -11.76
CA LEU A 93 -5.50 2.69 -11.71
C LEU A 93 -5.96 1.93 -12.96
N THR A 94 -5.19 0.94 -13.39
CA THR A 94 -5.60 -0.01 -14.45
C THR A 94 -5.41 -1.45 -13.99
N ALA A 95 -6.53 -2.17 -13.81
CA ALA A 95 -6.53 -3.58 -13.46
C ALA A 95 -6.62 -4.40 -14.74
N MET A 96 -5.75 -5.39 -14.90
CA MET A 96 -5.66 -6.20 -16.11
C MET A 96 -5.58 -7.67 -15.70
N ASN A 97 -6.64 -8.44 -15.94
CA ASN A 97 -6.71 -9.84 -15.50
C ASN A 97 -6.37 -9.96 -13.99
N THR A 98 -6.99 -9.08 -13.22
CA THR A 98 -6.98 -9.05 -11.75
C THR A 98 -8.39 -9.36 -11.29
#